data_AF-A0A956K5V2-F1
#
_entry.id   AF-A0A956K5V2-F1
#
_cell.length_a   1.000
_cell.length_b   1.000
_cell.length_c   1.000
_cell.angle_alpha   90.00
_cell.angle_beta   90.00
_cell.angle_gamma   90.00
#
_symmetry.space_group_name_H-M   'P 1'
#
loop_
_entity.id
_entity.type
_entity.pdbx_description
1 polymer ?
#
loop_
_entity_poly.entity_id
_entity_poly.type
_entity_poly.pdbx_seq_one_letter_code
_entity_poly.pdbx_strand_id
1 'polypeptide(L)'
;EQRKTALCASLCVREEGPGAEVTVWLHNEGSGHSWPSGATPDRRAWVELVSRDDADAVLYSSGVVGEEQAIAELDDPDLWLLRDRVFDGEGQETHDFWNAVSVESNLLPGPDSFGSVGDAATWRSRTYALAAMPASVDMRVLLRPIGLEVLHELVESGDLDPAVLDWSATFEVAPTVLEWTSASAKPSTGDVDYGSCVSSSPGCAAPELE
;
A
#
# COMPACT_ATOMS: atom_id res chain seq x y z
N GLU A 1 -2.38 22.64 -9.80
CA GLU A 1 -3.26 21.55 -10.26
C GLU A 1 -4.22 21.18 -9.15
N GLN A 2 -5.46 20.78 -9.47
CA GLN A 2 -6.39 20.21 -8.48
C GLN A 2 -5.96 18.78 -8.17
N ARG A 3 -5.98 18.41 -6.88
CA ARG A 3 -5.83 17.04 -6.39
C ARG A 3 -6.98 16.20 -6.96
N LYS A 4 -6.68 15.15 -7.73
CA LYS A 4 -7.68 14.35 -8.49
C LYS A 4 -8.04 13.01 -7.85
N THR A 5 -7.52 12.74 -6.66
CA THR A 5 -7.49 11.40 -6.07
C THR A 5 -7.57 11.49 -4.55
N ALA A 6 -8.06 10.41 -3.91
CA ALA A 6 -8.11 10.22 -2.47
C ALA A 6 -6.80 9.69 -1.87
N LEU A 7 -5.91 9.18 -2.72
CA LEU A 7 -4.61 8.64 -2.33
C LEU A 7 -3.53 9.25 -3.21
N CYS A 8 -2.42 9.62 -2.58
CA CYS A 8 -1.23 10.00 -3.31
C CYS A 8 0.03 9.41 -2.65
N ALA A 9 1.13 9.38 -3.38
CA ALA A 9 2.32 8.63 -2.98
C ALA A 9 3.63 9.35 -3.31
N SER A 10 4.66 9.01 -2.54
CA SER A 10 6.06 9.28 -2.85
C SER A 10 6.90 8.03 -2.68
N LEU A 11 7.86 7.84 -3.58
CA LEU A 11 8.84 6.77 -3.56
C LEU A 11 10.22 7.40 -3.54
N CYS A 12 10.96 7.18 -2.44
CA CYS A 12 12.29 7.73 -2.23
C CYS A 12 13.32 6.61 -2.11
N VAL A 13 14.52 6.85 -2.62
CA VAL A 13 15.65 5.91 -2.54
C VAL A 13 16.87 6.67 -2.05
N ARG A 14 17.47 6.17 -0.96
CA ARG A 14 18.73 6.64 -0.39
C ARG A 14 19.78 5.53 -0.46
N GLU A 15 21.01 5.89 -0.81
CA GLU A 15 22.15 4.98 -0.71
C GLU A 15 22.47 4.70 0.77
N GLU A 16 22.62 3.42 1.12
CA GLU A 16 22.90 2.99 2.50
C GLU A 16 24.04 1.94 2.48
N GLY A 17 25.27 2.42 2.60
CA GLY A 17 26.46 1.56 2.48
C GLY A 17 26.55 0.92 1.09
N PRO A 18 26.66 -0.42 0.97
CA PRO A 18 26.63 -1.09 -0.34
C PRO A 18 25.21 -1.23 -0.91
N GLY A 19 24.18 -0.92 -0.11
CA GLY A 19 22.78 -1.15 -0.41
C GLY A 19 22.01 0.15 -0.60
N ALA A 20 20.69 0.04 -0.45
CA ALA A 20 19.79 1.18 -0.48
C ALA A 20 18.68 1.05 0.55
N GLU A 21 18.16 2.19 0.96
CA GLU A 21 16.92 2.32 1.70
C GLU A 21 15.85 2.86 0.75
N VAL A 22 14.77 2.11 0.56
CA VAL A 22 13.61 2.54 -0.21
C VAL A 22 12.51 2.93 0.78
N THR A 23 12.04 4.17 0.73
CA THR A 23 10.94 4.63 1.57
C THR A 23 9.72 4.97 0.71
N VAL A 24 8.61 4.30 1.01
CA VAL A 24 7.32 4.55 0.40
C VAL A 24 6.48 5.38 1.36
N TRP A 25 5.95 6.50 0.89
CA TRP A 25 4.98 7.33 1.59
C TRP A 25 3.62 7.22 0.91
N LEU A 26 2.58 7.03 1.72
CA LEU A 26 1.19 7.09 1.29
C LEU A 26 0.46 8.18 2.08
N HIS A 27 -0.34 8.97 1.38
CA HIS A 27 -1.13 10.05 1.96
C HIS A 27 -2.60 9.88 1.60
N ASN A 28 -3.45 9.75 2.62
CA ASN A 28 -4.88 9.86 2.44
C ASN A 28 -5.26 11.32 2.22
N GLU A 29 -5.30 11.73 0.95
CA GLU A 29 -5.27 13.11 0.49
C GLU A 29 -6.62 13.82 0.66
N GLY A 30 -7.02 14.03 1.92
CA GLY A 30 -8.22 14.79 2.28
C GLY A 30 -9.52 13.99 2.21
N SER A 31 -9.47 12.65 2.18
CA SER A 31 -10.68 11.87 2.45
C SER A 31 -11.11 12.12 3.90
N GLY A 32 -12.37 12.47 4.13
CA GLY A 32 -12.92 12.68 5.48
C GLY A 32 -13.11 11.38 6.29
N HIS A 33 -12.43 10.30 5.90
CA HIS A 33 -12.49 8.95 6.46
C HIS A 33 -11.17 8.23 6.15
N SER A 34 -10.94 7.07 6.77
CA SER A 34 -9.78 6.22 6.47
C SER A 34 -9.74 5.71 5.03
N TRP A 35 -8.56 5.33 4.54
CA TRP A 35 -8.36 4.77 3.19
C TRP A 35 -7.66 3.39 3.24
N PRO A 36 -8.18 2.37 2.54
CA PRO A 36 -9.49 2.35 1.87
C PRO A 36 -10.65 2.45 2.88
N SER A 37 -11.87 2.76 2.42
CA SER A 37 -13.07 2.90 3.28
C SER A 37 -14.22 1.95 2.96
N GLY A 38 -15.23 1.83 3.81
CA GLY A 38 -16.41 1.00 3.55
C GLY A 38 -16.24 -0.43 4.06
N ALA A 39 -16.41 -1.43 3.19
CA ALA A 39 -16.24 -2.85 3.51
C ALA A 39 -14.75 -3.24 3.64
N THR A 40 -14.07 -2.65 4.61
CA THR A 40 -12.64 -2.76 4.85
C THR A 40 -12.18 -4.13 5.38
N PRO A 41 -13.02 -4.97 6.02
CA PRO A 41 -12.68 -6.37 6.28
C PRO A 41 -12.63 -7.24 5.03
N ASP A 42 -13.36 -6.87 3.98
CA ASP A 42 -13.43 -7.64 2.72
C ASP A 42 -12.41 -7.13 1.69
N ARG A 43 -12.18 -5.82 1.67
CA ARG A 43 -11.31 -5.18 0.68
C ARG A 43 -9.84 -5.42 0.97
N ARG A 44 -9.06 -5.57 -0.09
CA ARG A 44 -7.59 -5.57 -0.02
C ARG A 44 -7.06 -4.36 -0.77
N ALA A 45 -6.28 -3.52 -0.11
CA ALA A 45 -5.40 -2.59 -0.78
C ALA A 45 -3.97 -2.84 -0.28
N TRP A 46 -2.98 -2.88 -1.15
CA TRP A 46 -1.60 -3.15 -0.74
C TRP A 46 -0.60 -2.46 -1.63
N VAL A 47 0.60 -2.23 -1.11
CA VAL A 47 1.73 -1.77 -1.90
C VAL A 47 2.39 -2.98 -2.55
N GLU A 48 2.55 -2.93 -3.86
CA GLU A 48 3.51 -3.77 -4.59
C GLU A 48 4.75 -2.92 -4.89
N LEU A 49 5.93 -3.48 -4.59
CA LEU A 49 7.22 -2.84 -4.78
C LEU A 49 8.17 -3.83 -5.44
N VAL A 50 8.82 -3.43 -6.53
CA VAL A 50 9.84 -4.23 -7.21
C VAL A 50 11.05 -3.37 -7.50
N SER A 51 12.24 -3.81 -7.09
CA SER A 51 13.50 -3.14 -7.43
C SER A 51 14.35 -4.00 -8.35
N ARG A 52 15.08 -3.36 -9.26
CA ARG A 52 15.88 -4.04 -10.28
C ARG A 52 17.28 -3.44 -10.41
N ASP A 53 18.22 -4.26 -10.83
CA ASP A 53 19.56 -3.82 -11.20
C ASP A 53 19.64 -3.33 -12.66
N ASP A 54 20.83 -2.91 -13.10
CA ASP A 54 21.07 -2.42 -14.47
C ASP A 54 20.84 -3.49 -15.56
N ALA A 55 20.77 -4.77 -15.19
CA ALA A 55 20.49 -5.89 -16.07
C ALA A 55 19.01 -6.32 -16.03
N ASP A 56 18.14 -5.53 -15.40
CA ASP A 56 16.71 -5.78 -15.21
C ASP A 56 16.40 -6.97 -14.27
N ALA A 57 17.40 -7.48 -13.54
CA ALA A 57 17.22 -8.55 -12.58
C ALA A 57 16.60 -8.02 -11.27
N VAL A 58 15.61 -8.74 -10.75
CA VAL A 58 14.94 -8.36 -9.48
C VAL A 58 15.93 -8.48 -8.32
N LEU A 59 16.16 -7.36 -7.64
CA LEU A 59 16.96 -7.29 -6.42
C LEU A 59 16.11 -7.49 -5.16
N TYR A 60 14.88 -6.97 -5.19
CA TYR A 60 13.93 -7.05 -4.09
C TYR A 60 12.49 -6.96 -4.62
N SER A 61 11.56 -7.63 -3.93
CA SER A 61 10.14 -7.50 -4.20
C SER A 61 9.30 -7.71 -2.95
N SER A 62 8.21 -6.95 -2.82
CA SER A 62 7.18 -7.13 -1.79
C SER A 62 5.79 -6.90 -2.39
N GLY A 63 4.78 -7.61 -1.89
CA GLY A 63 3.39 -7.48 -2.31
C GLY A 63 3.07 -7.99 -3.73
N VAL A 64 3.97 -8.76 -4.33
CA VAL A 64 3.78 -9.35 -5.67
C VAL A 64 2.97 -10.63 -5.54
N VAL A 65 1.80 -10.67 -6.18
CA VAL A 65 0.92 -11.84 -6.19
C VAL A 65 0.50 -12.20 -7.61
N GLY A 66 0.33 -13.51 -7.86
CA GLY A 66 -0.34 -13.99 -9.07
C GLY A 66 -1.83 -13.63 -9.08
N GLU A 67 -2.47 -13.74 -10.25
CA GLU A 67 -3.90 -13.42 -10.41
C GLU A 67 -4.80 -14.23 -9.45
N GLU A 68 -4.47 -15.50 -9.23
CA GLU A 68 -5.23 -16.44 -8.39
C GLU A 68 -4.77 -16.47 -6.91
N GLN A 69 -3.75 -15.68 -6.54
CA GLN A 69 -3.18 -15.72 -5.20
C GLN A 69 -3.83 -14.69 -4.26
N ALA A 70 -4.25 -15.14 -3.08
CA ALA A 70 -4.73 -14.27 -2.02
C ALA A 70 -3.58 -13.50 -1.38
N ILE A 71 -3.63 -12.17 -1.44
CA ILE A 71 -2.59 -11.30 -0.85
C ILE A 71 -2.51 -11.43 0.67
N ALA A 72 -3.62 -11.73 1.34
CA ALA A 72 -3.65 -11.89 2.80
C ALA A 72 -2.91 -13.15 3.29
N GLU A 73 -2.62 -14.09 2.39
CA GLU A 73 -1.94 -15.36 2.68
C GLU A 73 -0.48 -15.35 2.20
N LEU A 74 -0.01 -14.23 1.65
CA LEU A 74 1.36 -14.10 1.17
C LEU A 74 2.34 -14.14 2.35
N ASP A 75 3.31 -15.06 2.30
CA ASP A 75 4.44 -15.12 3.24
C ASP A 75 5.47 -14.05 2.88
N ASP A 76 5.11 -12.79 3.09
CA ASP A 76 5.94 -11.62 2.86
C ASP A 76 6.05 -10.79 4.16
N PRO A 77 7.22 -10.79 4.84
CA PRO A 77 7.39 -10.08 6.11
C PRO A 77 7.28 -8.56 5.96
N ASP A 78 7.46 -8.04 4.75
CA ASP A 78 7.43 -6.61 4.43
C ASP A 78 6.11 -6.20 3.77
N LEU A 79 5.12 -7.10 3.70
CA LEU A 79 3.82 -6.88 3.08
C LEU A 79 3.08 -5.70 3.72
N TRP A 80 2.83 -4.65 2.95
CA TRP A 80 2.03 -3.51 3.41
C TRP A 80 0.58 -3.66 2.95
N LEU A 81 -0.19 -4.45 3.70
CA LEU A 81 -1.61 -4.70 3.43
C LEU A 81 -2.50 -3.77 4.26
N LEU A 82 -3.19 -2.86 3.57
CA LEU A 82 -4.18 -1.93 4.11
C LEU A 82 -5.56 -2.60 4.11
N ARG A 83 -5.95 -3.14 5.27
CA ARG A 83 -7.27 -3.70 5.53
C ARG A 83 -7.64 -3.57 6.99
N ASP A 84 -8.92 -3.81 7.28
CA ASP A 84 -9.33 -4.15 8.63
C ASP A 84 -9.33 -5.67 8.79
N ARG A 85 -9.05 -6.14 10.00
CA ARG A 85 -9.25 -7.51 10.45
C ARG A 85 -10.31 -7.49 11.53
N VAL A 86 -11.28 -8.39 11.46
CA VAL A 86 -12.32 -8.50 12.49
C VAL A 86 -12.22 -9.85 13.16
N PHE A 87 -12.51 -9.88 14.46
CA PHE A 87 -12.32 -11.07 15.28
C PHE A 87 -13.60 -11.43 16.02
N ASP A 88 -13.85 -12.73 16.15
CA ASP A 88 -14.99 -13.29 16.86
C ASP A 88 -14.80 -13.32 18.39
N GLY A 89 -15.78 -13.87 19.11
CA GLY A 89 -15.74 -14.02 20.56
C GLY A 89 -14.64 -14.94 21.12
N GLU A 90 -14.00 -15.74 20.26
CA GLU A 90 -12.89 -16.64 20.60
C GLU A 90 -11.53 -16.03 20.22
N GLY A 91 -11.53 -14.84 19.61
CA GLY A 91 -10.34 -14.13 19.15
C GLY A 91 -9.79 -14.66 17.83
N GLN A 92 -10.55 -15.48 17.09
CA GLN A 92 -10.19 -15.89 15.73
C GLN A 92 -10.58 -14.81 14.73
N GLU A 93 -9.77 -14.61 13.70
CA GLU A 93 -10.17 -13.74 12.58
C GLU A 93 -11.38 -14.37 11.87
N THR A 94 -12.36 -13.55 11.52
CA THR A 94 -13.58 -14.00 10.83
C THR A 94 -13.94 -13.02 9.72
N HIS A 95 -14.63 -13.52 8.69
CA HIS A 95 -15.26 -12.69 7.66
C HIS A 95 -16.78 -12.55 7.87
N ASP A 96 -17.33 -13.22 8.88
CA ASP A 96 -18.72 -13.08 9.33
C ASP A 96 -18.89 -11.83 10.18
N PHE A 97 -19.28 -10.71 9.56
CA PHE A 97 -19.42 -9.44 10.27
C PHE A 97 -20.45 -9.47 11.42
N TRP A 98 -21.41 -10.41 11.42
CA TRP A 98 -22.37 -10.60 12.52
C TRP A 98 -21.78 -11.33 13.74
N ASN A 99 -20.67 -12.04 13.56
CA ASN A 99 -19.94 -12.73 14.63
C ASN A 99 -18.80 -11.86 15.22
N ALA A 100 -18.41 -10.79 14.52
CA ALA A 100 -17.32 -9.90 14.93
C ALA A 100 -17.62 -9.17 16.24
N VAL A 101 -16.67 -9.21 17.17
CA VAL A 101 -16.71 -8.49 18.45
C VAL A 101 -15.59 -7.46 18.61
N SER A 102 -14.54 -7.55 17.78
CA SER A 102 -13.45 -6.55 17.75
C SER A 102 -12.88 -6.35 16.34
N VAL A 103 -12.20 -5.22 16.15
CA VAL A 103 -11.59 -4.81 14.88
C VAL A 103 -10.15 -4.34 15.12
N GLU A 104 -9.22 -4.79 14.30
CA GLU A 104 -7.86 -4.27 14.18
C GLU A 104 -7.74 -3.57 12.82
N SER A 105 -7.35 -2.30 12.81
CA SER A 105 -7.29 -1.50 11.59
C SER A 105 -5.85 -1.23 11.15
N ASN A 106 -5.56 -1.49 9.88
CA ASN A 106 -4.32 -1.07 9.23
C ASN A 106 -4.57 -0.11 8.05
N LEU A 107 -5.68 0.64 8.10
CA LEU A 107 -6.00 1.63 7.08
C LEU A 107 -5.14 2.89 7.24
N LEU A 108 -4.99 3.67 6.16
CA LEU A 108 -4.51 5.04 6.28
C LEU A 108 -5.58 5.85 7.00
N PRO A 109 -5.26 6.61 8.06
CA PRO A 109 -6.29 7.31 8.82
C PRO A 109 -6.87 8.47 8.02
N GLY A 110 -8.12 8.84 8.32
CA GLY A 110 -8.68 10.14 7.95
C GLY A 110 -8.24 11.23 8.93
N PRO A 111 -8.38 12.51 8.56
CA PRO A 111 -8.05 13.62 9.45
C PRO A 111 -9.06 13.69 10.61
N ASP A 112 -8.57 13.84 11.84
CA ASP A 112 -9.39 14.02 13.05
C ASP A 112 -9.73 15.50 13.33
N SER A 113 -9.06 16.39 12.63
CA SER A 113 -9.12 17.84 12.79
C SER A 113 -8.84 18.54 11.45
N PHE A 114 -9.22 19.82 11.34
CA PHE A 114 -8.96 20.60 10.14
C PHE A 114 -7.60 21.31 10.21
N GLY A 115 -6.98 21.52 9.05
CA GLY A 115 -5.73 22.27 8.91
C GLY A 115 -4.50 21.35 8.73
N SER A 116 -3.31 21.94 8.79
CA SER A 116 -2.05 21.23 8.52
C SER A 116 -1.76 20.10 9.50
N VAL A 117 -2.12 20.27 10.78
CA VAL A 117 -1.93 19.23 11.82
C VAL A 117 -2.76 17.99 11.49
N GLY A 118 -4.03 18.19 11.10
CA GLY A 118 -4.92 17.09 10.70
C GLY A 118 -4.45 16.40 9.43
N ASP A 119 -3.99 17.16 8.42
CA ASP A 119 -3.44 16.62 7.16
C ASP A 119 -2.16 15.78 7.43
N ALA A 120 -1.22 16.30 8.23
CA ALA A 120 0.01 15.59 8.59
C ALA A 120 -0.25 14.23 9.24
N ALA A 121 -1.31 14.10 10.05
CA ALA A 121 -1.68 12.85 10.71
C ALA A 121 -2.16 11.75 9.74
N THR A 122 -2.47 12.10 8.49
CA THR A 122 -2.99 11.18 7.46
C THR A 122 -1.93 10.51 6.58
N TRP A 123 -0.65 10.82 6.85
CA TRP A 123 0.49 10.21 6.19
C TRP A 123 0.93 8.93 6.89
N ARG A 124 1.38 7.94 6.11
CA ARG A 124 2.09 6.77 6.60
C ARG A 124 3.27 6.47 5.69
N SER A 125 4.31 5.88 6.25
CA SER A 125 5.44 5.36 5.49
C SER A 125 5.78 3.93 5.86
N ARG A 126 6.46 3.27 4.93
CA ARG A 126 7.20 2.04 5.17
C ARG A 126 8.54 2.12 4.45
N THR A 127 9.55 1.56 5.09
CA THR A 127 10.93 1.55 4.62
C THR A 127 11.37 0.11 4.37
N TYR A 128 12.10 -0.09 3.28
CA TYR A 128 12.56 -1.38 2.78
C TYR A 128 14.07 -1.31 2.61
N ALA A 129 14.80 -2.27 3.19
CA ALA A 129 16.24 -2.35 3.10
C ALA A 129 16.66 -3.27 1.94
N LEU A 130 17.44 -2.74 1.01
CA LEU A 130 17.96 -3.45 -0.15
C LEU A 130 19.45 -3.74 0.05
N ALA A 131 19.87 -4.96 -0.30
CA ALA A 131 21.27 -5.37 -0.19
C ALA A 131 22.19 -4.71 -1.22
N ALA A 132 21.63 -4.13 -2.29
CA ALA A 132 22.34 -3.46 -3.36
C ALA A 132 21.57 -2.21 -3.81
N MET A 133 22.28 -1.22 -4.36
CA MET A 133 21.67 -0.04 -4.97
C MET A 133 20.88 -0.45 -6.24
N PRO A 134 19.59 -0.13 -6.35
CA PRO A 134 18.81 -0.43 -7.55
C PRO A 134 19.08 0.56 -8.68
N ALA A 135 18.93 0.10 -9.92
CA ALA A 135 18.86 0.95 -11.11
C ALA A 135 17.45 1.55 -11.26
N SER A 136 16.42 0.77 -10.93
CA SER A 136 15.02 1.21 -10.92
C SER A 136 14.24 0.61 -9.74
N VAL A 137 13.20 1.33 -9.33
CA VAL A 137 12.21 0.84 -8.37
C VAL A 137 10.82 1.19 -8.88
N ASP A 138 10.00 0.16 -9.09
CA ASP A 138 8.60 0.27 -9.45
C ASP A 138 7.73 0.12 -8.20
N MET A 139 6.76 1.02 -8.05
CA MET A 139 5.79 0.97 -6.97
C MET A 139 4.39 1.19 -7.53
N ARG A 140 3.42 0.46 -6.99
CA ARG A 140 2.00 0.71 -7.19
C ARG A 140 1.20 0.26 -5.99
N VAL A 141 0.10 0.97 -5.71
CA VAL A 141 -0.93 0.47 -4.80
C VAL A 141 -1.99 -0.25 -5.63
N LEU A 142 -2.19 -1.52 -5.28
CA LEU A 142 -3.20 -2.38 -5.87
C LEU A 142 -4.41 -2.43 -4.95
N LEU A 143 -5.60 -2.55 -5.55
CA LEU A 143 -6.87 -2.63 -4.84
C LEU A 143 -7.73 -3.75 -5.42
N ARG A 144 -8.12 -4.69 -4.57
CA ARG A 144 -9.08 -5.74 -4.89
C ARG A 144 -10.33 -5.53 -4.02
N PRO A 145 -11.52 -5.36 -4.64
CA PRO A 145 -12.74 -5.04 -3.89
C PRO A 145 -13.09 -6.05 -2.79
N ILE A 146 -12.85 -7.34 -3.05
CA ILE A 146 -13.02 -8.46 -2.12
C ILE A 146 -11.78 -9.34 -2.22
N GLY A 147 -11.16 -9.70 -1.10
CA GLY A 147 -10.02 -10.62 -1.04
C GLY A 147 -10.36 -11.98 -1.64
N LEU A 148 -9.36 -12.64 -2.25
CA LEU A 148 -9.61 -13.96 -2.86
C LEU A 148 -9.87 -15.02 -1.80
N GLU A 149 -9.22 -14.92 -0.65
CA GLU A 149 -9.47 -15.77 0.51
C GLU A 149 -10.92 -15.69 0.99
N VAL A 150 -11.53 -14.50 0.95
CA VAL A 150 -12.94 -14.30 1.30
C VAL A 150 -13.85 -14.93 0.24
N LEU A 151 -13.53 -14.72 -1.05
CA LEU A 151 -14.33 -15.32 -2.13
C LEU A 151 -14.22 -16.84 -2.14
N HIS A 152 -13.04 -17.40 -1.85
CA HIS A 152 -12.82 -18.84 -1.72
C HIS A 152 -13.62 -19.41 -0.56
N GLU A 153 -13.61 -18.79 0.62
CA GLU A 153 -14.43 -19.22 1.76
C GLU A 153 -15.93 -19.28 1.41
N LEU A 154 -16.45 -18.25 0.73
CA LEU A 154 -17.85 -18.22 0.31
C LEU A 154 -18.20 -19.28 -0.74
N VAL A 155 -17.26 -19.63 -1.61
CA VAL A 155 -17.43 -20.73 -2.57
C VAL A 155 -17.40 -22.07 -1.85
N GLU A 156 -16.48 -22.26 -0.90
CA GLU A 156 -16.34 -23.47 -0.11
C GLU A 156 -17.55 -23.73 0.79
N SER A 157 -18.14 -22.68 1.37
CA SER A 157 -19.39 -22.77 2.16
C SER A 157 -20.63 -23.03 1.30
N GLY A 158 -20.56 -22.77 -0.01
CA GLY A 158 -21.66 -22.87 -0.95
C GLY A 158 -22.53 -21.61 -1.05
N ASP A 159 -22.10 -20.49 -0.46
CA ASP A 159 -22.80 -19.20 -0.49
C ASP A 159 -22.54 -18.40 -1.79
N LEU A 160 -21.49 -18.76 -2.55
CA LEU A 160 -21.11 -18.12 -3.80
C LEU A 160 -20.89 -19.13 -4.94
N ASP A 161 -21.34 -18.79 -6.15
CA ASP A 161 -21.05 -19.57 -7.36
C ASP A 161 -19.55 -19.41 -7.72
N PRO A 162 -18.79 -20.51 -7.91
CA PRO A 162 -17.38 -20.46 -8.30
C PRO A 162 -17.10 -19.60 -9.53
N ALA A 163 -18.06 -19.47 -10.46
CA ALA A 163 -17.91 -18.66 -11.67
C ALA A 163 -17.72 -17.15 -11.38
N VAL A 164 -17.99 -16.68 -10.16
CA VAL A 164 -17.76 -15.29 -9.75
C VAL A 164 -16.26 -14.98 -9.55
N LEU A 165 -15.42 -15.99 -9.29
CA LEU A 165 -13.98 -15.80 -9.14
C LEU A 165 -13.33 -15.21 -10.41
N ASP A 166 -13.84 -15.59 -11.59
CA ASP A 166 -13.39 -15.08 -12.89
C ASP A 166 -13.62 -13.56 -13.05
N TRP A 167 -14.46 -12.95 -12.20
CA TRP A 167 -14.78 -11.52 -12.23
C TRP A 167 -13.99 -10.73 -11.19
N SER A 168 -13.18 -11.41 -10.37
CA SER A 168 -12.33 -10.77 -9.39
C SER A 168 -11.21 -10.00 -10.11
N ALA A 169 -11.29 -8.67 -10.05
CA ALA A 169 -10.31 -7.78 -10.66
C ALA A 169 -9.45 -7.11 -9.57
N THR A 170 -8.16 -7.04 -9.85
CA THR A 170 -7.23 -6.17 -9.11
C THR A 170 -7.04 -4.89 -9.92
N PHE A 171 -7.25 -3.74 -9.29
CA PHE A 171 -7.12 -2.43 -9.90
C PHE A 171 -5.86 -1.72 -9.42
N GLU A 172 -5.20 -1.01 -10.30
CA GLU A 172 -4.15 -0.07 -9.93
C GLU A 172 -4.76 1.25 -9.47
N VAL A 173 -4.29 1.77 -8.34
CA VAL A 173 -4.59 3.13 -7.91
C VAL A 173 -3.66 4.07 -8.66
N ALA A 174 -4.08 4.52 -9.85
CA ALA A 174 -3.24 5.19 -10.85
C ALA A 174 -2.24 6.25 -10.32
N PRO A 175 -2.58 7.13 -9.36
CA PRO A 175 -1.62 8.11 -8.80
C PRO A 175 -0.43 7.49 -8.09
N THR A 176 -0.52 6.23 -7.67
CA THR A 176 0.55 5.52 -6.97
C THR A 176 1.44 4.72 -7.90
N VAL A 177 1.14 4.66 -9.21
CA VAL A 177 2.02 3.99 -10.17
C VAL A 177 3.23 4.88 -10.41
N LEU A 178 4.33 4.58 -9.74
CA LEU A 178 5.55 5.37 -9.72
C LEU A 178 6.74 4.50 -10.14
N GLU A 179 7.57 5.06 -11.01
CA GLU A 179 8.87 4.51 -11.36
C GLU A 179 9.95 5.48 -10.88
N TRP A 180 10.80 5.00 -9.98
CA TRP A 180 12.01 5.70 -9.59
C TRP A 180 13.19 5.23 -10.44
N THR A 181 13.96 6.19 -10.94
CA THR A 181 15.32 5.99 -11.45
C THR A 181 16.18 7.15 -10.98
N SER A 182 17.49 6.97 -10.90
CA SER A 182 18.42 8.06 -10.55
C SER A 182 18.34 9.26 -11.51
N ALA A 183 17.87 9.05 -12.75
CA ALA A 183 17.73 10.10 -13.76
C ALA A 183 16.41 10.89 -13.64
N SER A 184 15.32 10.25 -13.21
CA SER A 184 13.99 10.87 -13.10
C SER A 184 13.71 11.46 -11.70
N ALA A 185 14.38 10.94 -10.68
CA ALA A 185 14.19 11.34 -9.31
C ALA A 185 14.78 12.73 -9.00
N LYS A 186 14.19 13.41 -8.03
CA LYS A 186 14.67 14.69 -7.51
C LYS A 186 15.17 14.52 -6.09
N PRO A 187 16.22 15.22 -5.65
CA PRO A 187 16.65 15.19 -4.24
C PRO A 187 15.47 15.48 -3.31
N SER A 188 15.39 14.77 -2.18
CA SER A 188 14.41 15.07 -1.15
C SER A 188 14.59 16.49 -0.64
N THR A 189 13.47 17.14 -0.32
CA THR A 189 13.45 18.48 0.26
C THR A 189 13.17 18.39 1.76
N GLY A 190 13.74 19.31 2.53
CA GLY A 190 13.57 19.38 3.99
C GLY A 190 14.81 18.97 4.77
N ASP A 191 14.66 18.84 6.08
CA ASP A 191 15.76 18.52 7.02
C ASP A 191 16.11 17.03 7.06
N VAL A 192 15.20 16.16 6.61
CA VAL A 192 15.41 14.71 6.53
C VAL A 192 15.88 14.31 5.14
N ASP A 193 17.01 13.61 5.08
CA ASP A 193 17.56 13.06 3.85
C ASP A 193 16.94 11.69 3.54
N TYR A 194 15.99 11.69 2.60
CA TYR A 194 15.41 10.47 2.01
C TYR A 194 16.09 10.08 0.69
N GLY A 195 17.21 10.71 0.35
CA GLY A 195 17.90 10.54 -0.92
C GLY A 195 17.18 11.26 -2.06
N SER A 196 16.73 10.51 -3.07
CA SER A 196 16.02 11.07 -4.22
C SER A 196 14.65 10.43 -4.39
N CYS A 197 13.65 11.25 -4.71
CA CYS A 197 12.26 10.87 -4.73
C CYS A 197 11.58 11.11 -6.08
N VAL A 198 10.59 10.28 -6.36
CA VAL A 198 9.51 10.54 -7.32
C VAL A 198 8.19 10.62 -6.55
N SER A 199 7.29 11.51 -6.97
CA SER A 199 6.03 11.78 -6.28
C SER A 199 4.90 11.92 -7.27
N SER A 200 3.72 11.47 -6.89
CA SER A 200 2.52 11.50 -7.73
C SER A 200 2.04 12.92 -8.05
N SER A 201 2.37 13.89 -7.20
CA SER A 201 2.13 15.31 -7.42
C SER A 201 3.04 16.18 -6.55
N PRO A 202 3.21 17.49 -6.84
CA PRO A 202 3.98 18.40 -6.00
C PRO A 202 3.49 18.51 -4.55
N GLY A 203 2.19 18.28 -4.31
CA GLY A 203 1.60 18.30 -2.96
C GLY A 203 1.74 16.98 -2.20
N CYS A 204 2.41 16.00 -2.81
CA CYS A 204 2.56 14.64 -2.29
C CYS A 204 4.02 14.26 -2.06
N ALA A 205 4.93 15.24 -2.02
CA ALA A 205 6.33 15.03 -1.66
C ALA A 205 6.43 14.40 -0.26
N ALA A 206 7.50 13.64 -0.03
CA ALA A 206 7.78 13.09 1.29
C ALA A 206 7.73 14.22 2.35
N PRO A 207 7.00 14.01 3.47
CA PRO A 207 6.84 15.05 4.47
C PRO A 207 8.17 15.37 5.15
N GLU A 208 8.37 16.65 5.44
CA GLU A 208 9.38 17.10 6.40
C GLU A 208 8.94 16.58 7.77
N LEU A 209 9.63 15.57 8.31
CA LEU A 209 9.36 15.12 9.67
C LEU A 209 10.00 16.13 10.63
N GLU A 210 9.18 16.77 11.47
CA GLU A 210 9.64 17.53 12.65
C GLU A 210 9.95 16.58 13.82
#